data_AF-A0A9N8KBX5-F1
#
_entry.id   AF-A0A9N8KBX5-F1
#
_cell.length_a   1.000
_cell.length_b   1.000
_cell.length_c   1.000
_cell.angle_alpha   90.00
_cell.angle_beta   90.00
_cell.angle_gamma   90.00
#
_symmetry.space_group_name_H-M   'P 1'
#
loop_
_entity.id
_entity.type
_entity.pdbx_description
1 polymer ?
#
loop_
_entity_poly.entity_id
_entity_poly.type
_entity_poly.pdbx_seq_one_letter_code
_entity_poly.pdbx_strand_id
1 'polypeptide(L)'
;MSGNKTFIVEHLDPELEQWSALEYKCIARETAASGSAFYLTSVPHELQLPESLKNVSELNVEHRGIEEIYADKKDRVCLLDPAATKELSPEDGDNFDIFLFGGILGDDPPRAVRTTRIVVQDRIELENIKYVDHPEIKVDEHESTEMPFRYVLDKDGNPIFPDKDSERGIDDLL
;
A
#
# COMPACT_ATOMS: atom_id res chain seq x y z
N MET A 1 -12.85 -1.31 18.51
CA MET A 1 -11.69 -1.18 17.61
C MET A 1 -11.59 -2.48 16.85
N SER A 2 -11.54 -2.43 15.52
CA SER A 2 -11.26 -3.62 14.68
C SER A 2 -9.91 -4.20 15.11
N GLY A 3 -9.79 -5.53 15.20
CA GLY A 3 -8.55 -6.18 15.64
C GLY A 3 -7.37 -5.93 14.68
N ASN A 4 -6.15 -6.20 15.13
CA ASN A 4 -4.93 -6.07 14.32
C ASN A 4 -5.09 -6.84 12.99
N LYS A 5 -4.68 -6.22 11.88
CA LYS A 5 -4.77 -6.78 10.53
C LYS A 5 -3.40 -7.10 9.95
N THR A 6 -3.37 -7.91 8.91
CA THR A 6 -2.19 -8.11 8.06
C THR A 6 -2.52 -7.67 6.65
N PHE A 7 -1.72 -6.75 6.10
CA PHE A 7 -1.83 -6.32 4.71
C PHE A 7 -0.64 -6.89 3.94
N ILE A 8 -0.91 -7.46 2.77
CA ILE A 8 0.09 -8.23 2.02
C ILE A 8 0.08 -7.80 0.57
N VAL A 9 1.22 -7.38 0.05
CA VAL A 9 1.41 -7.16 -1.38
C VAL A 9 2.28 -8.29 -1.93
N GLU A 10 1.80 -8.99 -2.94
CA GLU A 10 2.64 -9.89 -3.73
C GLU A 10 3.46 -9.08 -4.72
N HIS A 11 4.76 -8.99 -4.45
CA HIS A 11 5.71 -8.30 -5.30
C HIS A 11 6.51 -9.35 -6.08
N LEU A 12 6.11 -9.58 -7.32
CA LEU A 12 6.67 -10.63 -8.18
C LEU A 12 7.77 -10.14 -9.13
N ASP A 13 7.98 -8.82 -9.17
CA ASP A 13 8.94 -8.19 -10.07
C ASP A 13 10.37 -8.31 -9.50
N PRO A 14 11.39 -8.66 -10.31
CA PRO A 14 12.79 -8.62 -9.87
C PRO A 14 13.31 -7.19 -9.65
N GLU A 15 12.56 -6.16 -10.03
CA GLU A 15 12.90 -4.75 -9.88
C GLU A 15 11.87 -4.02 -9.02
N LEU A 16 12.34 -3.01 -8.28
CA LEU A 16 11.49 -2.16 -7.46
C LEU A 16 11.88 -0.70 -7.64
N GLU A 17 10.99 0.06 -8.28
CA GLU A 17 11.15 1.49 -8.51
C GLU A 17 11.20 2.28 -7.19
N GLN A 18 11.89 3.43 -7.23
CA GLN A 18 12.12 4.24 -6.04
C GLN A 18 10.82 4.80 -5.46
N TRP A 19 9.87 5.20 -6.32
CA TRP A 19 8.55 5.68 -5.89
C TRP A 19 7.76 4.59 -5.16
N SER A 20 7.64 3.42 -5.78
CA SER A 20 6.99 2.24 -5.19
C SER A 20 7.62 1.84 -3.85
N ALA A 21 8.95 1.97 -3.74
CA ALA A 21 9.65 1.74 -2.48
C ALA A 21 9.27 2.77 -1.38
N LEU A 22 9.10 4.05 -1.72
CA LEU A 22 8.61 5.04 -0.76
C LEU A 22 7.15 4.79 -0.35
N GLU A 23 6.32 4.30 -1.27
CA GLU A 23 4.96 3.88 -0.93
C GLU A 23 4.95 2.71 0.05
N TYR A 24 5.73 1.65 -0.20
CA TYR A 24 5.86 0.53 0.74
C TYR A 24 6.37 0.98 2.12
N LYS A 25 7.35 1.89 2.16
CA LYS A 25 7.86 2.48 3.42
C LYS A 25 6.74 3.18 4.19
N CYS A 26 5.96 4.00 3.50
CA CYS A 26 4.86 4.75 4.10
C CYS A 26 3.78 3.80 4.63
N ILE A 27 3.38 2.82 3.83
CA ILE A 27 2.38 1.81 4.21
C ILE A 27 2.85 0.99 5.41
N ALA A 28 4.12 0.56 5.43
CA ALA A 28 4.68 -0.20 6.54
C ALA A 28 4.54 0.58 7.86
N ARG A 29 4.94 1.85 7.86
CA ARG A 29 4.87 2.74 9.02
C ARG A 29 3.43 3.02 9.47
N GLU A 30 2.55 3.39 8.53
CA GLU A 30 1.13 3.65 8.84
C GLU A 30 0.45 2.39 9.40
N THR A 31 0.74 1.23 8.81
CA THR A 31 0.21 -0.05 9.25
C THR A 31 0.71 -0.42 10.64
N ALA A 32 2.01 -0.27 10.91
CA ALA A 32 2.60 -0.52 12.22
C ALA A 32 2.05 0.42 13.30
N ALA A 33 1.82 1.70 12.97
CA ALA A 33 1.23 2.67 13.90
C ALA A 33 -0.20 2.29 14.35
N SER A 34 -0.91 1.49 13.55
CA SER A 34 -2.23 0.92 13.90
C SER A 34 -2.14 -0.40 14.69
N GLY A 35 -0.94 -0.89 15.00
CA GLY A 35 -0.73 -2.22 15.62
C GLY A 35 -0.88 -3.40 14.65
N SER A 36 -0.91 -3.13 13.35
CA SER A 36 -1.07 -4.12 12.28
C SER A 36 0.25 -4.42 11.60
N ALA A 37 0.28 -5.44 10.74
CA ALA A 37 1.49 -5.87 10.04
C ALA A 37 1.38 -5.68 8.53
N PHE A 38 2.49 -5.31 7.90
CA PHE A 38 2.60 -5.21 6.44
C PHE A 38 3.70 -6.15 5.93
N TYR A 39 3.39 -6.90 4.87
CA TYR A 39 4.30 -7.84 4.23
C TYR A 39 4.41 -7.58 2.73
N LEU A 40 5.62 -7.71 2.20
CA LEU A 40 5.84 -8.08 0.81
C LEU A 40 6.07 -9.60 0.77
N THR A 41 5.27 -10.31 -0.01
CA THR A 41 5.39 -11.76 -0.20
C THR A 41 5.74 -12.09 -1.64
N SER A 42 6.13 -13.34 -1.89
CA SER A 42 6.53 -13.83 -3.21
C SER A 42 7.70 -13.04 -3.83
N VAL A 43 8.49 -12.37 -2.97
CA VAL A 43 9.57 -11.48 -3.42
C VAL A 43 10.67 -12.30 -4.10
N PRO A 44 11.07 -11.98 -5.34
CA PRO A 44 12.18 -12.66 -6.00
C PRO A 44 13.47 -12.58 -5.18
N HIS A 45 14.26 -13.66 -5.16
CA HIS A 45 15.51 -13.69 -4.39
C HIS A 45 16.59 -12.76 -4.97
N GLU A 46 16.49 -12.46 -6.26
CA GLU A 46 17.35 -11.53 -6.99
C GLU A 46 17.05 -10.07 -6.67
N LEU A 47 15.83 -9.73 -6.21
CA LEU A 47 15.44 -8.36 -5.93
C LEU A 47 16.34 -7.77 -4.83
N GLN A 48 17.06 -6.72 -5.18
CA GLN A 48 17.79 -5.92 -4.21
C GLN A 48 16.88 -4.81 -3.71
N LEU A 49 16.40 -4.95 -2.47
CA LEU A 49 15.60 -3.89 -1.84
C LEU A 49 16.36 -2.56 -1.86
N PRO A 50 15.72 -1.45 -2.28
CA PRO A 50 16.33 -0.12 -2.21
C PRO A 50 16.69 0.27 -0.78
N GLU A 51 17.67 1.15 -0.62
CA GLU A 51 18.14 1.62 0.70
C GLU A 51 17.02 2.22 1.56
N SER A 52 16.06 2.89 0.91
CA SER A 52 14.85 3.44 1.54
C SER A 52 14.01 2.37 2.26
N LEU A 53 14.10 1.10 1.86
CA LEU A 53 13.39 -0.03 2.47
C LEU A 53 14.26 -0.90 3.37
N LYS A 54 15.57 -1.02 3.11
CA LYS A 54 16.47 -1.86 3.92
C LYS A 54 16.45 -1.53 5.41
N ASN A 55 16.18 -0.27 5.75
CA ASN A 55 16.18 0.23 7.13
C ASN A 55 14.76 0.38 7.73
N VAL A 56 13.73 -0.15 7.07
CA VAL A 56 12.33 -0.07 7.55
C VAL A 56 12.03 -1.30 8.39
N SER A 57 12.16 -1.18 9.70
CA SER A 57 11.92 -2.27 10.66
C SER A 57 10.48 -2.78 10.67
N GLU A 58 9.55 -1.96 10.21
CA GLU A 58 8.12 -2.22 10.14
C GLU A 58 7.71 -3.02 8.88
N LEU A 59 8.62 -3.15 7.91
CA LEU A 59 8.40 -3.89 6.67
C LEU A 59 8.85 -5.33 6.84
N ASN A 60 7.94 -6.27 6.63
CA ASN A 60 8.27 -7.69 6.57
C ASN A 60 8.42 -8.13 5.12
N VAL A 61 9.46 -8.91 4.81
CA VAL A 61 9.74 -9.39 3.45
C VAL A 61 9.86 -10.91 3.47
N GLU A 62 9.08 -11.57 2.63
CA GLU A 62 9.01 -13.02 2.50
C GLU A 62 9.15 -13.42 1.03
N HIS A 63 10.00 -14.41 0.76
CA HIS A 63 10.16 -14.99 -0.57
C HIS A 63 9.07 -16.01 -0.92
N ARG A 64 8.39 -16.52 0.10
CA ARG A 64 7.31 -17.50 -0.05
C ARG A 64 6.01 -16.81 -0.41
N GLY A 65 5.16 -17.52 -1.13
CA GLY A 65 3.83 -17.03 -1.48
C GLY A 65 2.81 -17.19 -0.34
N ILE A 66 1.73 -16.43 -0.44
CA ILE A 66 0.65 -16.44 0.55
C ILE A 66 0.04 -17.83 0.75
N GLU A 67 -0.04 -18.62 -0.33
CA GLU A 67 -0.60 -19.97 -0.29
C GLU A 67 0.19 -20.91 0.62
N GLU A 68 1.49 -20.64 0.82
CA GLU A 68 2.35 -21.37 1.75
C GLU A 68 2.28 -20.76 3.16
N ILE A 69 2.43 -19.44 3.28
CA ILE A 69 2.52 -18.76 4.59
C ILE A 69 1.21 -18.86 5.38
N TYR A 70 0.07 -18.84 4.69
CA TYR A 70 -1.27 -18.86 5.29
C TYR A 70 -2.12 -20.04 4.80
N ALA A 71 -1.48 -21.17 4.50
CA ALA A 71 -2.14 -22.38 4.00
C ALA A 71 -3.31 -22.86 4.88
N ASP A 72 -3.21 -22.67 6.21
CA ASP A 72 -4.18 -23.05 7.23
C ASP A 72 -5.23 -21.97 7.54
N LYS A 73 -5.13 -20.78 6.93
CA LYS A 73 -5.97 -19.61 7.21
C LYS A 73 -6.64 -19.02 5.98
N LYS A 74 -6.80 -19.82 4.91
CA LYS A 74 -7.38 -19.38 3.63
C LYS A 74 -8.73 -18.67 3.79
N ASP A 75 -9.60 -19.18 4.65
CA ASP A 75 -10.93 -18.60 4.91
C ASP A 75 -10.88 -17.23 5.61
N ARG A 76 -9.71 -16.78 6.08
CA ARG A 76 -9.47 -15.48 6.71
C ARG A 76 -8.71 -14.51 5.81
N VAL A 77 -8.41 -14.90 4.57
CA VAL A 77 -7.75 -14.07 3.55
C VAL A 77 -8.81 -13.45 2.64
N CYS A 78 -8.79 -12.13 2.55
CA CYS A 78 -9.52 -11.35 1.55
C CYS A 78 -8.56 -10.99 0.42
N LEU A 79 -8.82 -11.50 -0.79
CA LEU A 79 -8.13 -11.05 -2.00
C LEU A 79 -8.84 -9.80 -2.53
N LEU A 80 -8.10 -8.72 -2.68
CA LEU A 80 -8.59 -7.51 -3.35
C LEU A 80 -8.38 -7.68 -4.86
N ASP A 81 -9.49 -7.65 -5.60
CA ASP A 81 -9.52 -7.87 -7.05
C ASP A 81 -10.34 -6.76 -7.72
N PRO A 82 -9.76 -5.98 -8.65
CA PRO A 82 -10.49 -4.97 -9.41
C PRO A 82 -11.69 -5.52 -10.20
N ALA A 83 -11.70 -6.82 -10.51
CA ALA A 83 -12.82 -7.50 -11.17
C ALA A 83 -13.91 -8.00 -10.20
N ALA A 84 -13.72 -7.84 -8.89
CA ALA A 84 -14.71 -8.24 -7.90
C ALA A 84 -16.01 -7.45 -8.05
N THR A 85 -17.15 -8.13 -7.94
CA THR A 85 -18.47 -7.50 -8.01
C THR A 85 -18.97 -6.95 -6.67
N LYS A 86 -18.28 -7.30 -5.58
CA LYS A 86 -18.58 -6.83 -4.23
C LYS A 86 -17.49 -5.84 -3.83
N GLU A 87 -17.90 -4.62 -3.49
CA GLU A 87 -16.99 -3.63 -2.91
C GLU A 87 -16.60 -4.01 -1.47
N LEU A 88 -15.39 -3.61 -1.08
CA LEU A 88 -14.92 -3.75 0.28
C LEU A 88 -15.76 -2.88 1.22
N SER A 89 -16.24 -3.45 2.31
CA SER A 89 -16.99 -2.71 3.34
C SER A 89 -16.34 -2.84 4.72
N PRO A 90 -16.70 -1.98 5.69
CA PRO A 90 -16.19 -2.08 7.04
C PRO A 90 -16.38 -3.46 7.67
N GLU A 91 -17.48 -4.16 7.42
CA GLU A 91 -17.79 -5.50 7.96
C GLU A 91 -16.80 -6.57 7.53
N ASP A 92 -16.14 -6.40 6.38
CA ASP A 92 -15.07 -7.31 5.96
C ASP A 92 -13.90 -7.31 6.95
N GLY A 93 -13.73 -6.22 7.70
CA GLY A 93 -12.81 -6.14 8.85
C GLY A 93 -13.16 -7.06 10.02
N ASP A 94 -14.34 -7.66 10.10
CA ASP A 94 -14.65 -8.68 11.12
C ASP A 94 -14.48 -10.11 10.56
N ASN A 95 -14.67 -10.26 9.25
CA ASN A 95 -14.64 -11.54 8.55
C ASN A 95 -13.22 -11.98 8.15
N PHE A 96 -12.33 -11.03 7.89
CA PHE A 96 -10.98 -11.31 7.41
C PHE A 96 -9.92 -10.69 8.32
N ASP A 97 -8.79 -11.38 8.44
CA ASP A 97 -7.62 -10.91 9.20
C ASP A 97 -6.48 -10.49 8.28
N ILE A 98 -6.51 -10.98 7.04
CA ILE A 98 -5.45 -10.81 6.05
C ILE A 98 -6.06 -10.22 4.78
N PHE A 99 -5.48 -9.14 4.28
CA PHE A 99 -5.89 -8.46 3.06
C PHE A 99 -4.75 -8.54 2.05
N LEU A 100 -4.99 -9.26 0.96
CA LEU A 100 -4.02 -9.60 -0.06
C LEU A 100 -4.23 -8.76 -1.32
N PHE A 101 -3.17 -8.12 -1.77
CA PHE A 101 -3.08 -7.39 -3.03
C PHE A 101 -2.16 -8.19 -3.95
N GLY A 102 -2.78 -8.99 -4.82
CA GLY A 102 -2.06 -9.91 -5.71
C GLY A 102 -1.43 -9.19 -6.89
N GLY A 103 -0.22 -9.60 -7.27
CA GLY A 103 0.40 -9.25 -8.55
C GLY A 103 0.44 -7.76 -8.86
N ILE A 104 0.85 -6.94 -7.89
CA ILE A 104 1.13 -5.52 -8.16
C ILE A 104 2.36 -5.47 -9.08
N LEU A 105 2.11 -5.54 -10.38
CA LEU A 105 3.06 -5.32 -11.45
C LEU A 105 2.95 -3.85 -11.83
N GLY A 106 3.97 -3.04 -11.54
CA GLY A 106 4.29 -1.71 -12.12
C GLY A 106 3.23 -0.60 -12.12
N ASP A 107 1.98 -0.90 -12.47
CA ASP A 107 0.94 0.03 -12.87
C ASP A 107 -0.17 0.25 -11.82
N ASP A 108 -0.35 -0.66 -10.84
CA ASP A 108 -1.37 -0.50 -9.80
C ASP A 108 -0.75 -0.23 -8.41
N PRO A 109 -0.52 1.03 -8.06
CA PRO A 109 0.32 1.38 -6.92
C PRO A 109 -0.23 0.90 -5.57
N PRO A 110 0.66 0.63 -4.59
CA PRO A 110 0.37 0.18 -3.21
C PRO A 110 -0.71 0.94 -2.42
N ARG A 111 -1.21 2.07 -2.94
CA ARG A 111 -2.24 2.94 -2.37
C ARG A 111 -3.56 2.26 -2.06
N ALA A 112 -3.89 1.15 -2.75
CA ALA A 112 -5.05 0.34 -2.41
C ALA A 112 -4.99 -0.14 -0.94
N VAL A 113 -3.78 -0.42 -0.42
CA VAL A 113 -3.57 -0.81 0.98
C VAL A 113 -4.08 0.25 1.95
N ARG A 114 -3.82 1.53 1.67
CA ARG A 114 -4.29 2.63 2.52
C ARG A 114 -5.82 2.72 2.53
N THR A 115 -6.44 2.63 1.36
CA THR A 115 -7.91 2.61 1.25
C THR A 115 -8.49 1.45 2.03
N THR A 116 -7.99 0.23 1.83
CA THR A 116 -8.46 -0.95 2.58
C THR A 116 -8.31 -0.76 4.08
N ARG A 117 -7.18 -0.21 4.54
CA ARG A 117 -6.95 0.09 5.95
C ARG A 117 -8.02 1.02 6.53
N ILE A 118 -8.29 2.13 5.85
CA ILE A 118 -9.33 3.10 6.24
C ILE A 118 -10.70 2.41 6.32
N VAL A 119 -11.04 1.58 5.34
CA VAL A 119 -12.32 0.86 5.35
C VAL A 119 -12.42 -0.13 6.51
N VAL A 120 -11.44 -1.02 6.70
CA VAL A 120 -11.58 -2.17 7.60
C VAL A 120 -11.15 -1.89 9.04
N GLN A 121 -10.33 -0.86 9.25
CA GLN A 121 -9.84 -0.48 10.58
C GLN A 121 -10.54 0.77 11.11
N ASP A 122 -10.61 1.83 10.30
CA ASP A 122 -11.26 3.09 10.68
C ASP A 122 -12.78 3.03 10.48
N ARG A 123 -13.28 1.98 9.82
CA ARG A 123 -14.69 1.70 9.57
C ARG A 123 -15.39 2.82 8.79
N ILE A 124 -14.66 3.38 7.83
CA ILE A 124 -15.17 4.41 6.92
C ILE A 124 -15.59 3.71 5.63
N GLU A 125 -16.84 3.85 5.24
CA GLU A 125 -17.33 3.33 3.95
C GLU A 125 -16.52 3.90 2.79
N LEU A 126 -16.33 3.09 1.73
CA LEU A 126 -15.53 3.47 0.57
C LEU A 126 -16.02 4.80 -0.07
N GLU A 127 -17.33 4.99 -0.14
CA GLU A 127 -17.97 6.21 -0.66
C GLU A 127 -17.70 7.48 0.18
N ASN A 128 -17.31 7.32 1.45
CA ASN A 128 -17.04 8.41 2.37
C ASN A 128 -15.55 8.79 2.42
N ILE A 129 -14.68 8.05 1.72
CA ILE A 129 -13.27 8.38 1.58
C ILE A 129 -13.14 9.46 0.49
N LYS A 130 -12.43 10.54 0.83
CA LYS A 130 -12.18 11.63 -0.12
C LYS A 130 -10.96 11.32 -0.96
N TYR A 131 -11.10 11.52 -2.26
CA TYR A 131 -10.05 11.29 -3.23
C TYR A 131 -9.78 12.53 -4.09
N VAL A 132 -8.58 12.59 -4.63
CA VAL A 132 -8.24 13.44 -5.78
C VAL A 132 -7.70 12.57 -6.89
N ASP A 133 -8.25 12.76 -8.08
CA ASP A 133 -7.79 12.10 -9.30
C ASP A 133 -6.72 12.95 -9.94
N HIS A 134 -5.59 12.31 -10.20
CA HIS A 134 -4.43 12.86 -10.88
C HIS A 134 -3.95 14.22 -10.34
N PRO A 135 -3.55 14.29 -9.05
CA PRO A 135 -3.13 15.55 -8.47
C PRO A 135 -1.85 16.07 -9.12
N GLU A 136 -1.81 17.37 -9.38
CA GLU A 136 -0.57 18.08 -9.73
C GLU A 136 0.25 18.37 -8.47
N ILE A 137 1.52 17.98 -8.50
CA ILE A 137 2.51 18.33 -7.48
C ILE A 137 3.43 19.38 -8.05
N LYS A 138 3.51 20.54 -7.40
CA LYS A 138 4.56 21.51 -7.68
C LYS A 138 5.90 20.96 -7.20
N VAL A 139 6.83 20.81 -8.14
CA VAL A 139 8.20 20.43 -7.85
C VAL A 139 8.97 21.66 -7.40
N ASP A 140 8.85 22.77 -8.14
CA ASP A 140 9.45 24.06 -7.81
C ASP A 140 8.60 25.26 -8.31
N GLU A 141 9.20 26.45 -8.43
CA GLU A 141 8.50 27.67 -8.89
C GLU A 141 8.11 27.63 -10.39
N HIS A 142 8.71 26.74 -11.17
CA HIS A 142 8.58 26.65 -12.62
C HIS A 142 8.13 25.26 -13.11
N GLU A 143 8.18 24.24 -12.25
CA GLU A 143 7.89 22.86 -12.59
C GLU A 143 6.77 22.25 -11.73
N SER A 144 5.86 21.55 -12.41
CA SER A 144 4.79 20.77 -11.82
C SER A 144 4.60 19.48 -12.57
N THR A 145 4.38 18.39 -11.85
CA THR A 145 4.08 17.09 -12.43
C THR A 145 2.70 16.63 -12.03
N GLU A 146 1.93 16.15 -13.00
CA GLU A 146 0.67 15.45 -12.78
C GLU A 146 0.96 13.98 -12.41
N MET A 147 0.46 13.53 -11.26
CA MET A 147 0.55 12.12 -10.89
C MET A 147 -0.55 11.36 -11.64
N PRO A 148 -0.30 10.22 -12.30
CA PRO A 148 -1.27 9.60 -13.23
C PRO A 148 -2.36 8.75 -12.54
N PHE A 149 -2.81 9.18 -11.35
CA PHE A 149 -3.13 8.25 -10.28
C PHE A 149 -4.04 8.88 -9.20
N ARG A 150 -4.96 8.09 -8.60
CA ARG A 150 -5.91 8.55 -7.55
C ARG A 150 -5.35 8.51 -6.12
N TYR A 151 -5.33 9.63 -5.41
CA TYR A 151 -4.81 9.72 -4.03
C TYR A 151 -5.91 9.97 -3.00
N VAL A 152 -5.79 9.38 -1.82
CA VAL A 152 -6.62 9.70 -0.65
C VAL A 152 -6.26 11.10 -0.16
N LEU A 153 -7.26 11.91 0.16
CA LEU A 153 -7.10 13.21 0.79
C LEU A 153 -7.03 13.09 2.31
N ASP A 154 -6.15 13.86 2.93
CA ASP A 154 -6.11 14.03 4.38
C ASP A 154 -7.28 14.91 4.88
N LYS A 155 -7.26 15.20 6.20
CA LYS A 155 -8.29 16.01 6.85
C LYS A 155 -8.30 17.47 6.39
N ASP A 156 -7.17 17.96 5.91
CA ASP A 156 -6.97 19.33 5.41
C ASP A 156 -7.28 19.44 3.91
N GLY A 157 -7.57 18.31 3.25
CA GLY A 157 -7.92 18.24 1.83
C GLY A 157 -6.71 18.11 0.90
N ASN A 158 -5.54 17.75 1.43
CA ASN A 158 -4.33 17.54 0.63
C ASN A 158 -4.15 16.06 0.27
N PRO A 159 -3.66 15.73 -0.93
CA PRO A 159 -3.29 14.35 -1.28
C PRO A 159 -2.19 13.81 -0.37
N ILE A 160 -2.40 12.59 0.14
CA ILE A 160 -1.42 11.87 0.94
C ILE A 160 -0.40 11.20 0.01
N PHE A 161 0.73 11.86 -0.18
CA PHE A 161 1.90 11.29 -0.85
C PHE A 161 2.77 10.50 0.12
N PRO A 162 3.53 9.48 -0.36
CA PRO A 162 4.59 8.92 0.45
C PRO A 162 5.60 10.03 0.82
N ASP A 163 6.06 10.02 2.07
CA ASP A 163 7.05 10.99 2.56
C ASP A 163 8.29 10.95 1.68
N LYS A 164 8.69 12.12 1.15
CA LYS A 164 9.99 12.29 0.52
C LYS A 164 11.04 12.13 1.62
N ASP A 165 11.95 11.16 1.49
CA ASP A 165 13.22 11.30 2.23
C ASP A 165 13.82 12.64 1.78
N SER A 166 14.08 13.51 2.75
CA SER A 166 14.34 14.94 2.62
C SER A 166 15.58 15.34 1.81
N GLU A 167 16.16 14.41 1.03
CA GLU A 167 17.43 14.57 0.31
C GLU A 167 17.31 14.49 -1.22
N ARG A 168 16.16 14.11 -1.81
CA ARG A 168 15.99 14.06 -3.27
C ARG A 168 14.71 14.75 -3.76
N GLY A 169 14.85 15.53 -4.83
CA GLY A 169 13.73 16.20 -5.51
C GLY A 169 12.79 15.20 -6.17
N ILE A 170 11.58 15.63 -6.52
CA ILE A 170 10.59 14.77 -7.19
C ILE A 170 11.09 14.34 -8.57
N ASP A 171 11.94 15.15 -9.20
CA ASP A 171 12.46 14.91 -10.56
C ASP A 171 13.37 13.70 -10.67
N ASP A 172 13.97 13.26 -9.55
CA ASP A 172 14.79 12.04 -9.50
C ASP A 172 13.94 10.77 -9.24
N LEU A 173 12.63 10.93 -9.04
CA LEU A 173 11.69 9.91 -8.56
C LEU A 173 10.59 9.53 -9.56
N LEU A 174 10.56 10.19 -10.73
CA LEU A 174 9.66 9.98 -11.86
C LEU A 174 10.45 9.50 -13.10
#